data_AF-A0A7Y7M6P2-F1
#
_entry.id   AF-A0A7Y7M6P2-F1
#
_cell.length_a   1.000
_cell.length_b   1.000
_cell.length_c   1.000
_cell.angle_alpha   90.00
_cell.angle_beta   90.00
_cell.angle_gamma   90.00
#
_symmetry.space_group_name_H-M   'P 1'
#
loop_
_entity.id
_entity.type
_entity.pdbx_description
1 polymer ?
#
loop_
_entity_poly.entity_id
_entity_poly.type
_entity_poly.pdbx_seq_one_letter_code
_entity_poly.pdbx_strand_id
1 'polypeptide(L)'
;MDNDQFDDALLRAAMDRTALSGWGRLTIVDAARDAGIPLDEARRRYPVKAALLLKLGRLADESALVDDGSTGTVREKLFDLLMRRFDVLQQYRAGVRAVLRTLPFDPLLAAGLGAATYESMRWMASAAGLDVTGLIGTLRVKGLVGVWTCTLRAWDCDDSEDLSSTMAALDQALDRAARLGNLLEYGRRRSATSATAEAATTHSSEIDPSIDLPLEPHPNYP
;
A
#
# COMPACT_ATOMS: atom_id res chain seq x y z
N MET A 1 -7.30 -16.51 -22.62
CA MET A 1 -7.21 -15.21 -21.92
C MET A 1 -6.07 -15.33 -20.93
N ASP A 2 -5.22 -14.31 -20.81
CA ASP A 2 -4.20 -14.27 -19.76
C ASP A 2 -4.87 -14.21 -18.37
N ASN A 3 -4.21 -14.70 -17.33
CA ASN A 3 -4.80 -14.80 -15.98
C ASN A 3 -5.21 -13.43 -15.42
N ASP A 4 -4.47 -12.37 -15.75
CA ASP A 4 -4.77 -11.02 -15.28
C ASP A 4 -5.97 -10.43 -16.04
N GLN A 5 -6.02 -10.60 -17.36
CA GLN A 5 -7.19 -10.22 -18.18
C GLN A 5 -8.47 -10.95 -17.72
N PHE A 6 -8.34 -12.21 -17.29
CA PHE A 6 -9.45 -12.96 -16.70
C PHE A 6 -9.97 -12.32 -15.42
N ASP A 7 -9.05 -12.04 -14.49
CA ASP A 7 -9.41 -11.49 -13.19
C ASP A 7 -10.04 -10.10 -13.33
N ASP A 8 -9.48 -9.27 -14.22
CA ASP A 8 -9.95 -7.91 -14.45
C ASP A 8 -11.34 -7.88 -15.09
N ALA A 9 -11.58 -8.74 -16.09
CA ALA A 9 -12.87 -8.85 -16.75
C ALA A 9 -13.97 -9.30 -15.77
N LEU A 10 -13.68 -10.34 -14.98
CA LEU A 10 -14.63 -10.85 -13.98
C LEU A 10 -14.89 -9.83 -12.87
N LEU A 11 -13.84 -9.17 -12.37
CA LEU A 11 -13.94 -8.16 -11.33
C LEU A 11 -14.77 -6.96 -11.82
N ARG A 12 -14.51 -6.46 -13.02
CA ARG A 12 -15.27 -5.35 -13.63
C ARG A 12 -16.75 -5.68 -13.77
N ALA A 13 -17.08 -6.81 -14.38
CA ALA A 13 -18.45 -7.27 -14.52
C ALA A 13 -19.15 -7.41 -13.16
N ALA A 14 -18.45 -7.95 -12.16
CA ALA A 14 -18.99 -8.08 -10.81
C ALA A 14 -19.26 -6.72 -10.13
N MET A 15 -18.35 -5.75 -10.27
CA MET A 15 -18.51 -4.42 -9.69
C MET A 15 -19.61 -3.62 -10.38
N ASP A 16 -19.73 -3.72 -11.71
CA ASP A 16 -20.80 -3.09 -12.48
C ASP A 16 -22.17 -3.65 -12.09
N ARG A 17 -22.29 -4.98 -12.00
CA ARG A 17 -23.52 -5.63 -11.52
C ARG A 17 -23.84 -5.26 -10.07
N THR A 18 -22.82 -5.16 -9.23
CA THR A 18 -22.96 -4.74 -7.82
C THR A 18 -23.46 -3.31 -7.71
N ALA A 19 -22.99 -2.41 -8.59
CA ALA A 19 -23.48 -1.03 -8.66
C ALA A 19 -24.97 -0.97 -9.00
N LEU A 20 -25.43 -1.84 -9.91
CA LEU A 20 -26.82 -1.87 -10.37
C LEU A 20 -27.79 -2.56 -9.39
N SER A 21 -27.40 -3.70 -8.83
CA SER A 21 -28.30 -4.60 -8.09
C SER A 21 -27.94 -4.76 -6.61
N GLY A 22 -26.82 -4.19 -6.17
CA GLY A 22 -26.28 -4.32 -4.83
C GLY A 22 -25.51 -5.63 -4.60
N TRP A 23 -24.62 -5.61 -3.60
CA TRP A 23 -23.72 -6.73 -3.29
C TRP A 23 -24.46 -8.01 -2.87
N GLY A 24 -25.60 -7.88 -2.19
CA GLY A 24 -26.41 -9.02 -1.76
C GLY A 24 -26.88 -9.89 -2.93
N ARG A 25 -27.27 -9.26 -4.05
CA ARG A 25 -27.81 -9.93 -5.25
C ARG A 25 -26.73 -10.39 -6.23
N LEU A 26 -25.48 -9.96 -6.04
CA LEU A 26 -24.37 -10.43 -6.88
C LEU A 26 -24.17 -11.94 -6.72
N THR A 27 -24.05 -12.63 -7.85
CA THR A 27 -23.52 -13.99 -7.95
C THR A 27 -22.31 -14.00 -8.88
N ILE A 28 -21.33 -14.89 -8.60
CA ILE A 28 -20.18 -15.09 -9.49
C ILE A 28 -20.62 -15.61 -10.86
N VAL A 29 -21.69 -16.41 -10.88
CA VAL A 29 -22.26 -16.97 -12.12
C VAL A 29 -22.73 -15.85 -13.04
N ASP A 30 -23.44 -14.87 -12.51
CA ASP A 30 -23.95 -13.79 -13.33
C ASP A 30 -22.83 -12.84 -13.79
N ALA A 31 -21.87 -12.54 -12.90
CA ALA A 31 -20.68 -11.78 -13.28
C ALA A 31 -19.86 -12.48 -14.38
N ALA A 32 -19.73 -13.81 -14.30
CA ALA A 32 -19.03 -14.60 -15.33
C ALA A 32 -19.78 -14.59 -16.66
N ARG A 33 -21.12 -14.67 -16.65
CA ARG A 33 -21.93 -14.52 -17.87
C ARG A 33 -21.78 -13.15 -18.51
N ASP A 34 -21.83 -12.09 -17.70
CA ASP A 34 -21.64 -10.71 -18.16
C ASP A 34 -20.25 -10.51 -18.76
N ALA A 35 -19.22 -11.17 -18.20
CA ALA A 35 -17.85 -11.13 -18.68
C ALA A 35 -17.54 -12.10 -19.84
N GLY A 36 -18.48 -12.97 -20.24
CA GLY A 36 -18.24 -14.01 -21.25
C GLY A 36 -17.27 -15.11 -20.80
N ILE A 37 -17.14 -15.33 -19.49
CA ILE A 37 -16.21 -16.28 -18.87
C ILE A 37 -16.90 -17.64 -18.61
N PRO A 38 -16.26 -18.77 -18.94
CA PRO A 38 -16.79 -20.10 -18.60
C PRO A 38 -17.00 -20.29 -17.09
N LEU A 39 -18.14 -20.86 -16.70
CA LEU A 39 -18.56 -20.95 -15.29
C LEU A 39 -17.67 -21.87 -14.45
N ASP A 40 -17.14 -22.93 -15.05
CA ASP A 40 -16.21 -23.86 -14.41
C ASP A 40 -14.88 -23.19 -14.07
N GLU A 41 -14.38 -22.31 -14.95
CA GLU A 41 -13.19 -21.51 -14.70
C GLU A 41 -13.44 -20.46 -13.62
N ALA A 42 -14.56 -19.73 -13.70
CA ALA A 42 -14.95 -18.76 -12.68
C ALA A 42 -15.08 -19.41 -11.30
N ARG A 43 -15.72 -20.59 -11.19
CA ARG A 43 -15.90 -21.31 -9.93
C ARG A 43 -14.59 -21.85 -9.35
N ARG A 44 -13.68 -22.29 -10.21
CA ARG A 44 -12.34 -22.79 -9.83
C ARG A 44 -11.49 -21.68 -9.23
N ARG A 45 -11.55 -20.47 -9.81
CA ARG A 45 -10.71 -19.35 -9.40
C ARG A 45 -11.33 -18.49 -8.29
N TYR A 46 -12.64 -18.28 -8.33
CA TYR A 46 -13.39 -17.50 -7.34
C TYR A 46 -14.43 -18.42 -6.68
N PRO A 47 -14.05 -19.13 -5.60
CA PRO A 47 -14.97 -20.06 -4.95
C PRO A 47 -16.09 -19.37 -4.15
N VAL A 48 -15.85 -18.12 -3.73
CA VAL A 48 -16.78 -17.30 -2.96
C VAL A 48 -16.76 -15.87 -3.49
N LYS A 49 -17.93 -15.20 -3.55
CA LYS A 49 -18.00 -13.84 -4.12
C LYS A 49 -17.11 -12.83 -3.40
N ALA A 50 -16.91 -12.98 -2.08
CA ALA A 50 -16.00 -12.14 -1.31
C ALA A 50 -14.55 -12.16 -1.82
N ALA A 51 -14.13 -13.22 -2.52
CA ALA A 51 -12.80 -13.29 -3.13
C ALA A 51 -12.59 -12.21 -4.22
N LEU A 52 -13.66 -11.70 -4.85
CA LEU A 52 -13.58 -10.57 -5.78
C LEU A 52 -13.17 -9.28 -5.06
N LEU A 53 -13.68 -9.05 -3.84
CA LEU A 53 -13.30 -7.88 -3.05
C LEU A 53 -11.88 -7.99 -2.52
N LEU A 54 -11.45 -9.20 -2.15
CA LEU A 54 -10.06 -9.45 -1.77
C LEU A 54 -9.11 -9.25 -2.96
N LYS A 55 -9.50 -9.67 -4.17
CA LYS A 55 -8.75 -9.37 -5.39
C LYS A 55 -8.67 -7.87 -5.65
N LEU A 56 -9.79 -7.13 -5.56
CA LEU A 56 -9.79 -5.68 -5.70
C LEU A 56 -8.87 -5.00 -4.67
N GLY A 57 -8.95 -5.42 -3.41
CA GLY A 57 -8.07 -4.93 -2.35
C GLY A 57 -6.60 -5.18 -2.67
N ARG A 58 -6.26 -6.39 -3.17
CA ARG A 58 -4.91 -6.72 -3.60
C ARG A 58 -4.43 -5.89 -4.78
N LEU A 59 -5.25 -5.68 -5.81
CA LEU A 59 -4.91 -4.80 -6.93
C LEU A 59 -4.62 -3.37 -6.46
N ALA A 60 -5.41 -2.88 -5.51
CA ALA A 60 -5.21 -1.55 -4.92
C ALA A 60 -3.92 -1.49 -4.07
N ASP A 61 -3.61 -2.56 -3.33
CA ASP A 61 -2.35 -2.68 -2.57
C ASP A 61 -1.12 -2.79 -3.47
N GLU A 62 -1.21 -3.55 -4.55
CA GLU A 62 -0.14 -3.69 -5.56
C GLU A 62 0.16 -2.34 -6.19
N SER A 63 -0.86 -1.60 -6.63
CA SER A 63 -0.72 -0.24 -7.17
C SER A 63 -0.09 0.71 -6.15
N ALA A 64 -0.53 0.64 -4.89
CA ALA A 64 0.04 1.46 -3.83
C ALA A 64 1.51 1.17 -3.60
N LEU A 65 1.92 -0.09 -3.58
CA LEU A 65 3.28 -0.53 -3.25
C LEU A 65 4.27 -0.47 -4.43
N VAL A 66 3.85 -0.01 -5.62
CA VAL A 66 4.78 0.27 -6.71
C VAL A 66 5.79 1.32 -6.24
N ASP A 67 7.06 0.95 -6.27
CA ASP A 67 8.16 1.88 -6.02
C ASP A 67 8.27 2.84 -7.21
N ASP A 68 7.95 4.10 -6.96
CA ASP A 68 8.05 5.20 -7.90
C ASP A 68 9.30 6.05 -7.68
N GLY A 69 10.18 5.65 -6.76
CA GLY A 69 11.32 6.46 -6.32
C GLY A 69 10.91 7.65 -5.46
N SER A 70 9.70 7.65 -4.87
CA SER A 70 9.25 8.74 -4.00
C SER A 70 10.18 8.95 -2.81
N THR A 71 10.79 10.14 -2.77
CA THR A 71 11.57 10.62 -1.64
C THR A 71 10.72 11.58 -0.82
N GLY A 72 10.78 11.45 0.50
CA GLY A 72 10.01 12.34 1.37
C GLY A 72 9.95 11.84 2.80
N THR A 73 9.27 12.62 3.62
CA THR A 73 8.89 12.24 4.98
C THR A 73 7.98 11.02 4.95
N VAL A 74 7.92 10.28 6.06
CA VAL A 74 7.00 9.14 6.22
C VAL A 74 5.55 9.53 5.90
N ARG A 75 5.16 10.77 6.23
CA ARG A 75 3.83 11.32 5.96
C ARG A 75 3.56 11.41 4.46
N GLU A 76 4.48 12.00 3.71
CA GLU A 76 4.37 12.17 2.26
C GLU A 76 4.29 10.80 1.58
N LYS A 77 5.15 9.85 1.98
CA LYS A 77 5.09 8.47 1.48
C LYS A 77 3.73 7.81 1.76
N LEU A 78 3.23 7.90 2.99
CA LEU A 78 1.92 7.34 3.33
C LEU A 78 0.79 7.98 2.53
N PHE A 79 0.85 9.29 2.30
CA PHE A 79 -0.11 9.99 1.48
C PHE A 79 -0.12 9.44 0.05
N ASP A 80 1.05 9.33 -0.59
CA ASP A 80 1.18 8.83 -1.97
C ASP A 80 0.70 7.38 -2.11
N LEU A 81 1.12 6.49 -1.19
CA LEU A 81 0.69 5.09 -1.16
C LEU A 81 -0.84 4.99 -1.07
N LEU A 82 -1.47 5.78 -0.19
CA LEU A 82 -2.91 5.75 0.02
C LEU A 82 -3.68 6.38 -1.15
N MET A 83 -3.15 7.43 -1.79
CA MET A 83 -3.77 8.02 -2.99
C MET A 83 -3.77 7.03 -4.15
N ARG A 84 -2.66 6.34 -4.44
CA ARG A 84 -2.61 5.27 -5.46
C ARG A 84 -3.62 4.16 -5.22
N ARG A 85 -3.84 3.82 -3.95
CA ARG A 85 -4.87 2.86 -3.57
C ARG A 85 -6.26 3.39 -3.90
N PHE A 86 -6.55 4.66 -3.59
CA PHE A 86 -7.83 5.29 -3.94
C PHE A 86 -8.03 5.39 -5.46
N ASP A 87 -6.98 5.63 -6.25
CA ASP A 87 -7.07 5.68 -7.71
C ASP A 87 -7.57 4.34 -8.29
N VAL A 88 -7.13 3.21 -7.73
CA VAL A 88 -7.66 1.89 -8.12
C VAL A 88 -9.12 1.72 -7.70
N LEU A 89 -9.47 2.10 -6.47
CA LEU A 89 -10.86 2.03 -6.00
C LEU A 89 -11.79 2.92 -6.83
N GLN A 90 -11.28 4.04 -7.32
CA GLN A 90 -12.03 5.00 -8.14
C GLN A 90 -12.49 4.38 -9.46
N GLN A 91 -11.71 3.47 -10.05
CA GLN A 91 -12.09 2.76 -11.28
C GLN A 91 -13.32 1.85 -11.08
N TYR A 92 -13.63 1.47 -9.83
CA TYR A 92 -14.75 0.61 -9.46
C TYR A 92 -15.72 1.30 -8.47
N ARG A 93 -15.71 2.64 -8.44
CA ARG A 93 -16.36 3.46 -7.42
C ARG A 93 -17.79 3.04 -7.11
N ALA A 94 -18.64 2.93 -8.12
CA ALA A 94 -20.06 2.63 -7.92
C ALA A 94 -20.29 1.26 -7.27
N GLY A 95 -19.52 0.24 -7.68
CA GLY A 95 -19.56 -1.09 -7.09
C GLY A 95 -19.06 -1.09 -5.65
N VAL A 96 -17.93 -0.42 -5.39
CA VAL A 96 -17.36 -0.29 -4.04
C VAL A 96 -18.32 0.44 -3.10
N ARG A 97 -18.92 1.57 -3.50
CA ARG A 97 -19.95 2.27 -2.70
C ARG A 97 -21.13 1.35 -2.36
N ALA A 98 -21.60 0.56 -3.32
CA ALA A 98 -22.67 -0.40 -3.09
C ALA A 98 -22.27 -1.50 -2.09
N VAL A 99 -21.01 -1.95 -2.08
CA VAL A 99 -20.47 -2.87 -1.07
C VAL A 99 -20.40 -2.20 0.30
N LEU A 100 -19.88 -0.97 0.39
CA LEU A 100 -19.76 -0.24 1.66
C LEU A 100 -21.10 -0.09 2.37
N ARG A 101 -22.18 0.15 1.62
CA ARG A 101 -23.55 0.23 2.15
C ARG A 101 -24.06 -1.10 2.73
N THR A 102 -23.48 -2.24 2.35
CA THR A 102 -23.86 -3.56 2.89
C THR A 102 -23.11 -3.93 4.17
N LEU A 103 -21.94 -3.34 4.43
CA LEU A 103 -21.10 -3.72 5.57
C LEU A 103 -21.79 -3.63 6.94
N PRO A 104 -22.64 -2.62 7.23
CA PRO A 104 -23.36 -2.57 8.51
C PRO A 104 -24.33 -3.75 8.73
N PHE A 105 -24.75 -4.41 7.65
CA PHE A 105 -25.73 -5.51 7.68
C PHE A 105 -25.10 -6.88 7.44
N ASP A 106 -23.80 -6.95 7.13
CA ASP A 106 -23.03 -8.17 6.92
C ASP A 106 -21.76 -8.16 7.77
N PRO A 107 -21.85 -8.56 9.06
CA PRO A 107 -20.73 -8.49 9.99
C PRO A 107 -19.58 -9.44 9.61
N LEU A 108 -19.88 -10.55 8.93
CA LEU A 108 -18.87 -11.51 8.49
C LEU A 108 -18.01 -10.91 7.37
N LEU A 109 -18.67 -10.28 6.39
CA LEU A 109 -17.97 -9.56 5.33
C LEU A 109 -17.16 -8.39 5.89
N ALA A 110 -17.75 -7.59 6.79
CA ALA A 110 -17.08 -6.47 7.42
C ALA A 110 -15.83 -6.91 8.19
N ALA A 111 -15.90 -8.02 8.94
CA ALA A 111 -14.75 -8.57 9.65
C ALA A 111 -13.65 -9.06 8.68
N GLY A 112 -14.02 -9.76 7.61
CA GLY A 112 -13.07 -10.24 6.59
C GLY A 112 -12.35 -9.11 5.87
N LEU A 113 -13.08 -8.10 5.41
CA LEU A 113 -12.49 -6.92 4.77
C LEU A 113 -11.69 -6.07 5.76
N GLY A 114 -12.13 -5.97 7.01
CA GLY A 114 -11.41 -5.26 8.07
C GLY A 114 -10.06 -5.91 8.38
N ALA A 115 -10.00 -7.25 8.45
CA ALA A 115 -8.75 -7.98 8.64
C ALA A 115 -7.80 -7.80 7.45
N ALA A 116 -8.32 -7.90 6.22
CA ALA A 116 -7.53 -7.65 5.01
C ALA A 116 -6.99 -6.21 4.98
N THR A 117 -7.83 -5.23 5.29
CA THR A 117 -7.45 -3.80 5.36
C THR A 117 -6.38 -3.55 6.42
N TYR A 118 -6.50 -4.18 7.60
CA TYR A 118 -5.49 -4.07 8.65
C TYR A 118 -4.12 -4.54 8.16
N GLU A 119 -4.07 -5.70 7.48
CA GLU A 119 -2.83 -6.22 6.91
C GLU A 119 -2.29 -5.29 5.83
N SER A 120 -3.13 -4.79 4.92
CA SER A 120 -2.70 -3.82 3.90
C SER A 120 -2.09 -2.56 4.52
N MET A 121 -2.72 -1.99 5.56
CA MET A 121 -2.19 -0.83 6.28
C MET A 121 -0.85 -1.14 6.94
N ARG A 122 -0.67 -2.34 7.48
CA ARG A 122 0.61 -2.79 8.04
C ARG A 122 1.72 -2.81 6.98
N TRP A 123 1.43 -3.32 5.78
CA TRP A 123 2.37 -3.31 4.65
C TRP A 123 2.74 -1.89 4.23
N MET A 124 1.74 -1.02 4.03
CA MET A 124 1.97 0.38 3.63
C MET A 124 2.72 1.18 4.69
N ALA A 125 2.42 0.97 5.98
CA ALA A 125 3.18 1.56 7.07
C ALA A 125 4.65 1.14 7.02
N SER A 126 4.92 -0.16 6.83
CA SER A 126 6.28 -0.67 6.71
C SER A 126 7.00 -0.11 5.48
N ALA A 127 6.33 -0.04 4.32
CA ALA A 127 6.86 0.51 3.08
C ALA A 127 7.20 2.01 3.20
N ALA A 128 6.38 2.77 3.93
CA ALA A 128 6.66 4.18 4.23
C ALA A 128 7.78 4.39 5.26
N GLY A 129 8.31 3.31 5.85
CA GLY A 129 9.41 3.35 6.83
C GLY A 129 8.98 3.43 8.29
N LEU A 130 7.71 3.13 8.61
CA LEU A 130 7.27 3.01 9.99
C LEU A 130 7.70 1.68 10.61
N ASP A 131 8.17 1.77 11.84
CA ASP A 131 8.36 0.58 12.67
C ASP A 131 6.98 0.04 13.13
N VAL A 132 6.60 -1.09 12.57
CA VAL A 132 5.35 -1.81 12.84
C VAL A 132 5.52 -2.95 13.85
N THR A 133 6.62 -2.98 14.59
CA THR A 133 6.90 -4.02 15.60
C THR A 133 6.44 -3.63 17.01
N GLY A 134 6.09 -4.64 17.82
CA GLY A 134 5.67 -4.46 19.21
C GLY A 134 4.33 -3.72 19.39
N LEU A 135 4.06 -3.31 20.63
CA LEU A 135 2.82 -2.62 21.02
C LEU A 135 2.69 -1.24 20.35
N ILE A 136 3.80 -0.50 20.29
CA ILE A 136 3.85 0.82 19.65
C ILE A 136 3.58 0.67 18.15
N GLY A 137 4.24 -0.29 17.47
CA GLY A 137 4.00 -0.60 16.07
C GLY A 137 2.54 -0.96 15.79
N THR A 138 1.94 -1.79 16.65
CA THR A 138 0.52 -2.14 16.56
C THR A 138 -0.38 -0.90 16.67
N LEU A 139 -0.05 0.04 17.56
CA LEU A 139 -0.77 1.32 17.68
C LEU A 139 -0.61 2.18 16.41
N ARG A 140 0.57 2.20 15.78
CA ARG A 140 0.79 2.89 14.49
C ARG A 140 -0.13 2.37 13.41
N VAL A 141 -0.18 1.05 13.25
CA VAL A 141 -1.03 0.40 12.24
C VAL A 141 -2.51 0.70 12.51
N LYS A 142 -2.97 0.62 13.77
CA LYS A 142 -4.34 0.98 14.14
C LYS A 142 -4.65 2.45 13.85
N GLY A 143 -3.70 3.35 14.10
CA GLY A 143 -3.81 4.76 13.74
C GLY A 143 -4.00 4.94 12.23
N LEU A 144 -3.19 4.23 11.43
CA LEU A 144 -3.29 4.26 9.96
C LEU A 144 -4.60 3.66 9.44
N VAL A 145 -5.12 2.60 10.07
CA VAL A 145 -6.47 2.07 9.78
C VAL A 145 -7.55 3.12 10.10
N GLY A 146 -7.37 3.91 11.17
CA GLY A 146 -8.24 5.04 11.48
C GLY A 146 -8.21 6.12 10.39
N VAL A 147 -7.00 6.51 9.95
CA VAL A 147 -6.78 7.43 8.83
C VAL A 147 -7.49 6.91 7.58
N TRP A 148 -7.21 5.67 7.17
CA TRP A 148 -7.84 5.02 6.02
C TRP A 148 -9.36 5.04 6.11
N THR A 149 -9.92 4.70 7.27
CA THR A 149 -11.38 4.65 7.46
C THR A 149 -12.02 6.04 7.36
N CYS A 150 -11.39 7.06 7.95
CA CYS A 150 -11.84 8.45 7.83
C CYS A 150 -11.79 8.94 6.39
N THR A 151 -10.69 8.68 5.68
CA THR A 151 -10.52 9.06 4.28
C THR A 151 -11.48 8.28 3.37
N LEU A 152 -11.69 6.99 3.61
CA LEU A 152 -12.64 6.17 2.85
C LEU A 152 -14.07 6.68 2.99
N ARG A 153 -14.44 7.21 4.17
CA ARG A 153 -15.73 7.87 4.37
C ARG A 153 -15.84 9.18 3.60
N ALA A 154 -14.77 10.00 3.58
CA ALA A 154 -14.75 11.21 2.77
C ALA A 154 -14.83 10.87 1.27
N TRP A 155 -14.06 9.87 0.83
CA TRP A 155 -14.09 9.33 -0.51
C TRP A 155 -15.48 8.82 -0.90
N ASP A 156 -16.22 8.13 -0.02
CA ASP A 156 -17.59 7.70 -0.32
C ASP A 156 -18.53 8.88 -0.59
N CYS A 157 -18.30 10.05 0.04
CA CYS A 157 -19.10 11.26 -0.15
C CYS A 157 -18.54 12.23 -1.21
N ASP A 158 -17.38 11.95 -1.79
CA ASP A 158 -16.68 12.87 -2.70
C ASP A 158 -17.18 12.75 -4.14
N ASP A 159 -18.02 13.67 -4.62
CA ASP A 159 -18.50 13.61 -6.01
C ASP A 159 -17.59 14.33 -7.02
N SER A 160 -16.41 14.78 -6.60
CA SER A 160 -15.40 15.35 -7.50
C SER A 160 -14.67 14.28 -8.31
N GLU A 161 -14.33 14.59 -9.55
CA GLU A 161 -13.52 13.71 -10.40
C GLU A 161 -12.06 13.65 -9.94
N ASP A 162 -11.56 14.73 -9.33
CA ASP A 162 -10.17 14.91 -8.91
C ASP A 162 -9.88 14.43 -7.48
N LEU A 163 -10.87 13.87 -6.79
CA LEU A 163 -10.76 13.42 -5.41
C LEU A 163 -10.30 14.53 -4.43
N SER A 164 -10.59 15.80 -4.74
CA SER A 164 -10.11 16.94 -3.96
C SER A 164 -10.55 16.91 -2.49
N SER A 165 -11.79 16.52 -2.20
CA SER A 165 -12.28 16.36 -0.82
C SER A 165 -11.61 15.19 -0.11
N THR A 166 -11.42 14.07 -0.82
CA THR A 166 -10.70 12.89 -0.32
C THR A 166 -9.26 13.22 0.04
N MET A 167 -8.59 13.96 -0.84
CA MET A 167 -7.20 14.40 -0.68
C MET A 167 -7.04 15.27 0.57
N ALA A 168 -7.92 16.26 0.74
CA ALA A 168 -7.92 17.12 1.92
C ALA A 168 -8.22 16.35 3.22
N ALA A 169 -9.17 15.40 3.17
CA ALA A 169 -9.48 14.55 4.31
C ALA A 169 -8.31 13.64 4.70
N LEU A 170 -7.57 13.12 3.71
CA LEU A 170 -6.37 12.31 3.92
C LEU A 170 -5.26 13.12 4.60
N ASP A 171 -4.93 14.29 4.07
CA ASP A 171 -3.89 15.15 4.65
C ASP A 171 -4.22 15.53 6.10
N GLN A 172 -5.47 15.95 6.36
CA GLN A 172 -5.92 16.27 7.71
C GLN A 172 -5.92 15.04 8.65
N ALA A 173 -6.25 13.86 8.15
CA ALA A 173 -6.22 12.64 8.95
C ALA A 173 -4.78 12.22 9.30
N LEU A 174 -3.85 12.30 8.34
CA LEU A 174 -2.43 12.04 8.56
C LEU A 174 -1.81 13.06 9.54
N ASP A 175 -2.12 14.35 9.41
CA ASP A 175 -1.67 15.39 10.34
C ASP A 175 -2.20 15.14 11.76
N ARG A 176 -3.48 14.79 11.91
CA ARG A 176 -4.04 14.41 13.21
C ARG A 176 -3.35 13.17 13.80
N ALA A 177 -3.08 12.15 12.99
CA ALA A 177 -2.36 10.96 13.43
C ALA A 177 -0.91 11.27 13.85
N ALA A 178 -0.25 12.19 13.15
CA ALA A 178 1.08 12.69 13.48
C ALA A 178 1.12 13.50 14.77
N ARG A 179 0.05 14.23 15.11
CA ARG A 179 -0.06 15.00 16.36
C ARG A 179 -0.43 14.13 17.57
N LEU A 180 -1.28 13.12 17.36
CA LEU A 180 -1.71 12.18 18.39
C LEU A 180 -0.59 11.26 18.87
N GLY A 181 0.52 11.20 18.15
CA GLY A 181 1.71 10.59 18.68
C GLY A 181 2.97 11.21 18.11
N ASN A 182 3.98 11.37 18.97
CA ASN A 182 5.41 11.36 18.60
C ASN A 182 5.81 10.00 17.95
N LEU A 183 4.95 9.47 17.07
CA LEU A 183 4.81 8.12 16.59
C LEU A 183 5.40 8.00 15.17
N LEU A 184 5.42 9.09 14.40
CA LEU A 184 6.13 9.19 13.11
C LEU A 184 7.60 9.65 13.25
N GLU A 185 8.00 10.20 14.40
CA GLU A 185 9.30 10.87 14.61
C GLU A 185 10.52 9.94 14.79
N TYR A 186 10.36 8.61 14.84
CA TYR A 186 11.47 7.68 15.15
C TYR A 186 12.27 7.19 13.93
N GLY A 187 12.04 7.74 12.73
CA GLY A 187 12.81 7.38 11.51
C GLY A 187 14.19 8.06 11.42
N ARG A 188 14.41 9.18 12.13
CA ARG A 188 15.59 10.05 11.95
C ARG A 188 16.91 9.40 12.39
N ARG A 189 16.89 8.39 13.28
CA ARG A 189 18.10 7.90 13.96
C ARG A 189 18.84 6.76 13.23
N ARG A 190 18.23 6.14 12.22
CA ARG A 190 18.85 4.99 11.52
C ARG A 190 19.54 5.37 10.21
N SER A 191 18.99 6.33 9.47
CA SER A 191 19.61 6.86 8.24
C SER A 191 20.87 7.69 8.53
N ALA A 192 20.94 8.33 9.70
CA ALA A 192 22.16 9.00 10.14
C ALA A 192 23.30 8.00 10.41
N THR A 193 23.00 6.81 10.93
CA THR A 193 24.01 5.79 11.19
C THR A 193 24.51 5.14 9.90
N SER A 194 23.66 4.93 8.89
CA SER A 194 24.10 4.41 7.58
C SER A 194 24.91 5.44 6.80
N ALA A 195 24.51 6.71 6.78
CA ALA A 195 25.27 7.78 6.13
C ALA A 195 26.63 8.05 6.82
N THR A 196 26.69 7.94 8.15
CA THR A 196 27.95 8.08 8.90
C THR A 196 28.85 6.85 8.73
N ALA A 197 28.27 5.64 8.65
CA ALA A 197 29.04 4.42 8.38
C ALA A 197 29.60 4.41 6.96
N GLU A 198 28.81 4.82 5.96
CA GLU A 198 29.21 4.89 4.55
C GLU A 198 30.30 5.95 4.33
N ALA A 199 30.19 7.12 4.99
CA ALA A 199 31.24 8.14 5.00
C ALA A 199 32.53 7.69 5.70
N ALA A 200 32.44 6.85 6.74
CA ALA A 200 33.61 6.30 7.44
C ALA A 200 34.34 5.22 6.62
N THR A 201 33.63 4.44 5.81
CA THR A 201 34.23 3.49 4.84
C THR A 201 34.91 4.20 3.69
N THR A 202 34.33 5.29 3.17
CA THR A 202 34.93 6.05 2.06
C THR A 202 36.21 6.77 2.47
N HIS A 203 36.32 7.25 3.71
CA HIS A 203 37.52 7.94 4.19
C HIS A 203 38.67 6.99 4.58
N SER A 204 38.42 5.69 4.75
CA SER A 204 39.46 4.70 5.09
C SER A 204 40.10 4.02 3.87
N SER A 205 39.69 4.38 2.64
CA SER A 205 40.17 3.75 1.40
C SER A 205 41.11 4.63 0.57
N GLU A 206 41.69 5.68 1.15
CA GLU A 206 42.80 6.45 0.56
C GLU A 206 44.09 6.22 1.38
N ILE A 207 44.70 5.04 1.22
CA ILE A 207 46.12 4.84 1.51
C ILE A 207 46.81 4.58 0.16
N ASP A 208 47.57 5.57 -0.28
CA ASP A 208 48.37 5.61 -1.51
C ASP A 208 49.40 4.46 -1.55
N PRO A 209 49.43 3.60 -2.59
CA PRO A 209 50.40 2.52 -2.71
C PRO A 209 51.74 2.94 -3.35
N SER A 210 52.06 4.23 -3.45
CA SER A 210 53.25 4.71 -4.18
C SER A 210 54.30 5.32 -3.23
N ILE A 211 55.07 4.49 -2.52
CA ILE A 211 56.37 4.91 -1.96
C ILE A 211 57.48 4.10 -2.62
N ASP A 212 58.21 4.81 -3.49
CA ASP A 212 59.43 4.41 -4.19
C ASP A 212 60.52 3.95 -3.21
N LEU A 213 61.09 2.77 -3.47
CA LEU A 213 62.30 2.27 -2.80
C LEU A 213 63.55 2.74 -3.59
N PRO A 214 64.53 3.43 -2.97
CA PRO A 214 65.79 3.70 -3.66
C PRO A 214 66.74 2.49 -3.56
N LEU A 215 67.19 1.99 -4.72
CA LEU A 215 68.29 1.04 -4.87
C LEU A 215 69.65 1.75 -4.62
N GLU A 216 70.41 1.27 -3.61
CA GLU A 216 71.88 1.00 -3.54
C GLU A 216 72.90 2.06 -4.08
N PRO A 217 74.12 2.23 -3.47
CA PRO A 217 75.05 1.11 -3.25
C PRO A 217 75.98 1.15 -2.01
N HIS A 218 76.38 -0.04 -1.56
CA HIS A 218 77.45 -0.28 -0.59
C HIS A 218 78.85 0.05 -1.13
N PRO A 219 79.76 0.63 -0.31
CA PRO A 219 81.20 0.49 -0.51
C PRO A 219 81.85 -0.41 0.54
N ASN A 220 82.86 -1.13 0.05
CA ASN A 220 83.64 -2.20 0.68
C ASN A 220 84.33 -1.87 2.01
N TYR A 221 84.41 -2.93 2.82
CA TYR A 221 85.24 -3.10 4.03
C TYR A 221 86.75 -3.06 3.72
N PRO A 222 87.59 -2.82 4.73
CA PRO A 222 88.68 -3.76 5.04
C PRO A 222 88.59 -4.37 6.44
#